data_AF-A0A523XU73-F1
#
_entry.id   AF-A0A523XU73-F1
#
_cell.length_a   1.000
_cell.length_b   1.000
_cell.length_c   1.000
_cell.angle_alpha   90.00
_cell.angle_beta   90.00
_cell.angle_gamma   90.00
#
_symmetry.space_group_name_H-M   'P 1'
#
loop_
_entity.id
_entity.type
_entity.pdbx_description
1 polymer ?
#
loop_
_entity_poly.entity_id
_entity_poly.type
_entity_poly.pdbx_seq_one_letter_code
_entity_poly.pdbx_strand_id
1 'polypeptide(L)'
;MIESHPLEDTHPSPAHRAPLYVETQPTSDRRPRRCSCGCCAVVLTFGVMLGLILSASFFFPSRTNILVLGIDRTPPGTAIGRSDAMILVTVQPLKPYVGMLSIPRDLWVYVPGVGENRINTAHFFAESEHLGMGAAAAVETVQTNFGVDVHYFLRIQFDGLQALVDALDGILIELEGPTAILSAGRHLMNGKTALAFIRDRRGSDDFFRMERGQLFIKAVLNRIQDPRVWPRLPVALATLTAAMDTNIPPWKWPSLGLALLRVGPGGIDARIIGREMVRGFTTQQGAQVLAPDWSAINPVLVEMFGQ
;
A
#
# COMPACT_ATOMS: atom_id res chain seq x y z
N MET A 1 -52.14 59.14 17.01
CA MET A 1 -53.28 60.04 17.18
C MET A 1 -53.70 60.47 15.78
N ILE A 2 -54.86 59.99 15.32
CA ILE A 2 -55.80 60.62 14.37
C ILE A 2 -55.24 60.91 12.95
N GLU A 3 -55.51 60.10 11.92
CA GLU A 3 -56.76 60.05 11.10
C GLU A 3 -56.92 61.28 10.18
N SER A 4 -57.07 61.06 8.87
CA SER A 4 -58.06 61.69 7.96
C SER A 4 -57.58 61.77 6.49
N HIS A 5 -58.22 60.94 5.67
CA HIS A 5 -58.55 61.17 4.26
C HIS A 5 -59.50 62.39 4.11
N PRO A 6 -60.08 62.67 2.92
CA PRO A 6 -59.54 62.97 1.59
C PRO A 6 -60.21 64.28 1.07
N LEU A 7 -60.00 64.71 -0.18
CA LEU A 7 -61.07 65.35 -0.95
C LEU A 7 -60.88 65.07 -2.44
N GLU A 8 -61.89 64.42 -2.99
CA GLU A 8 -62.14 64.08 -4.38
C GLU A 8 -63.23 65.02 -4.85
N ASP A 9 -63.10 65.62 -6.04
CA ASP A 9 -64.30 66.03 -6.78
C ASP A 9 -64.04 66.31 -8.27
N THR A 10 -64.94 65.75 -9.06
CA THR A 10 -65.52 66.26 -10.33
C THR A 10 -64.75 66.13 -11.66
N HIS A 11 -65.25 65.18 -12.46
CA HIS A 11 -65.36 65.16 -13.93
C HIS A 11 -66.07 66.43 -14.49
N PRO A 12 -65.98 66.80 -15.80
CA PRO A 12 -66.17 65.92 -16.97
C PRO A 12 -65.42 66.23 -18.30
N SER A 13 -65.58 65.29 -19.24
CA SER A 13 -65.51 65.28 -20.74
C SER A 13 -65.55 66.65 -21.47
N PRO A 14 -65.07 66.84 -22.74
CA PRO A 14 -65.03 65.83 -23.81
C PRO A 14 -63.91 65.96 -24.90
N ALA A 15 -63.99 65.00 -25.84
CA ALA A 15 -63.76 65.15 -27.29
C ALA A 15 -62.36 65.02 -27.93
N HIS A 16 -62.39 64.23 -29.00
CA HIS A 16 -61.59 64.27 -30.24
C HIS A 16 -60.14 63.73 -30.32
N ARG A 17 -60.09 62.46 -30.78
CA ARG A 17 -59.27 61.88 -31.87
C ARG A 17 -57.84 62.43 -32.11
N ALA A 18 -56.87 61.52 -31.92
CA ALA A 18 -55.74 61.28 -32.82
C ALA A 18 -55.45 59.77 -32.83
N PRO A 19 -54.96 59.18 -33.94
CA PRO A 19 -54.77 57.74 -34.05
C PRO A 19 -53.64 57.25 -33.13
N LEU A 20 -53.91 56.15 -32.42
CA LEU A 20 -52.91 55.43 -31.63
C LEU A 20 -51.87 54.80 -32.57
N TYR A 21 -50.65 55.32 -32.51
CA TYR A 21 -49.48 54.65 -33.06
C TYR A 21 -49.19 53.44 -32.16
N VAL A 22 -49.39 52.23 -32.68
CA VAL A 22 -48.97 50.99 -32.01
C VAL A 22 -47.46 50.89 -32.20
N GLU A 23 -46.71 51.35 -31.19
CA GLU A 23 -45.28 51.11 -31.09
C GLU A 23 -45.06 49.61 -30.84
N THR A 24 -44.73 48.87 -31.89
CA THR A 24 -44.29 47.48 -31.76
C THR A 24 -42.97 47.46 -31.00
N GLN A 25 -43.04 47.05 -29.73
CA GLN A 25 -41.88 46.79 -28.88
C GLN A 25 -40.91 45.85 -29.61
N PRO A 26 -39.61 46.20 -29.74
CA PRO A 26 -38.63 45.30 -30.31
C PRO A 26 -38.54 44.03 -29.46
N THR A 27 -38.77 42.89 -30.11
CA THR A 27 -38.59 41.55 -29.56
C THR A 27 -37.24 41.46 -28.87
N SER A 28 -37.21 41.11 -27.58
CA SER A 28 -35.96 40.90 -26.87
C SER A 28 -35.21 39.73 -27.52
N ASP A 29 -34.12 40.07 -28.19
CA ASP A 29 -33.20 39.12 -28.77
C ASP A 29 -32.56 38.33 -27.62
N ARG A 30 -33.07 37.12 -27.38
CA ARG A 30 -32.51 36.17 -26.42
C ARG A 30 -31.15 35.75 -26.95
N ARG A 31 -30.11 36.50 -26.56
CA ARG A 31 -28.72 36.10 -26.78
C ARG A 31 -28.54 34.66 -26.27
N PRO A 32 -28.06 33.72 -27.10
CA PRO A 32 -27.80 32.38 -26.64
C PRO A 32 -26.73 32.44 -25.55
N ARG A 33 -27.00 31.79 -24.41
CA ARG A 33 -26.02 31.58 -23.34
C ARG A 33 -24.80 30.92 -23.97
N ARG A 34 -23.69 31.66 -24.10
CA ARG A 34 -22.39 31.08 -24.43
C ARG A 34 -22.08 30.04 -23.35
N CYS A 35 -22.14 28.76 -23.71
CA CYS A 35 -21.51 27.71 -22.92
C CYS A 35 -20.04 28.09 -22.80
N SER A 36 -19.60 28.38 -21.57
CA SER A 36 -18.20 28.61 -21.26
C SER A 36 -17.40 27.38 -21.70
N CYS A 37 -16.56 27.55 -22.71
CA CYS A 37 -15.60 26.57 -23.21
C CYS A 37 -14.50 26.23 -22.19
N GLY A 38 -14.56 26.78 -20.96
CA GLY A 38 -13.57 26.57 -19.91
C GLY A 38 -13.59 25.17 -19.29
N CYS A 39 -14.72 24.46 -19.32
CA CYS A 39 -14.80 23.13 -18.69
C CYS A 39 -14.08 22.05 -19.52
N CYS A 40 -14.19 22.08 -20.86
CA CYS A 40 -13.48 21.13 -21.72
C CYS A 40 -11.95 21.36 -21.74
N ALA A 41 -11.50 22.62 -21.68
CA ALA A 41 -10.07 22.93 -21.68
C ALA A 41 -9.36 22.47 -20.39
N VAL A 42 -10.03 22.57 -19.24
CA VAL A 42 -9.50 22.07 -17.95
C VAL A 42 -9.45 20.54 -17.92
N VAL A 43 -10.48 19.86 -18.46
CA VAL A 43 -10.51 18.39 -18.53
C VAL A 43 -9.47 17.84 -19.52
N LEU A 44 -9.27 18.49 -20.67
CA LEU A 44 -8.25 18.11 -21.65
C LEU A 44 -6.83 18.34 -21.13
N THR A 45 -6.58 19.45 -20.44
CA THR A 45 -5.24 19.73 -19.86
C THR A 45 -4.93 18.82 -18.68
N PHE A 46 -5.91 18.49 -17.84
CA PHE A 46 -5.73 17.50 -16.77
C PHE A 46 -5.53 16.09 -17.31
N GLY A 47 -6.26 15.69 -18.37
CA GLY A 47 -6.08 14.41 -19.05
C GLY A 47 -4.71 14.27 -19.74
N VAL A 48 -4.23 15.34 -20.37
CA VAL A 48 -2.88 15.38 -20.98
C VAL A 48 -1.80 15.39 -19.90
N MET A 49 -1.96 16.15 -18.80
CA MET A 49 -1.01 16.15 -17.69
C MET A 49 -0.97 14.78 -16.98
N LEU A 50 -2.13 14.17 -16.73
CA LEU A 50 -2.23 12.81 -16.19
C LEU A 50 -1.60 11.80 -17.16
N GLY A 51 -1.86 11.93 -18.46
CA GLY A 51 -1.24 11.11 -19.51
C GLY A 51 0.28 11.27 -19.57
N LEU A 52 0.81 12.49 -19.37
CA LEU A 52 2.24 12.79 -19.31
C LEU A 52 2.88 12.28 -18.01
N ILE A 53 2.18 12.33 -16.87
CA ILE A 53 2.66 11.78 -15.59
C ILE A 53 2.65 10.25 -15.63
N LEU A 54 1.60 9.65 -16.19
CA LEU A 54 1.51 8.20 -16.38
C LEU A 54 2.56 7.72 -17.38
N SER A 55 2.77 8.45 -18.49
CA SER A 55 3.83 8.12 -19.45
C SER A 55 5.21 8.36 -18.85
N ALA A 56 5.46 9.44 -18.12
CA ALA A 56 6.75 9.64 -17.44
C ALA A 56 7.01 8.55 -16.38
N SER A 57 6.00 8.13 -15.62
CA SER A 57 6.12 7.00 -14.67
C SER A 57 6.39 5.67 -15.38
N PHE A 58 5.89 5.53 -16.60
CA PHE A 58 6.13 4.37 -17.46
C PHE A 58 7.52 4.41 -18.14
N PHE A 59 7.99 5.61 -18.54
CA PHE A 59 9.25 5.82 -19.27
C PHE A 59 10.47 6.06 -18.38
N PHE A 60 10.30 6.51 -17.13
CA PHE A 60 11.37 6.69 -16.15
C PHE A 60 11.14 5.85 -14.88
N PRO A 61 11.10 4.52 -14.99
CA PRO A 61 10.72 3.72 -13.84
C PRO A 61 11.94 3.53 -12.92
N SER A 62 11.92 4.22 -11.78
CA SER A 62 12.98 4.17 -10.76
C SER A 62 12.85 2.95 -9.85
N ARG A 63 13.98 2.55 -9.25
CA ARG A 63 14.00 1.55 -8.15
C ARG A 63 13.00 1.99 -7.09
N THR A 64 12.18 1.05 -6.64
CA THR A 64 11.16 1.30 -5.62
C THR A 64 11.37 0.33 -4.48
N ASN A 65 11.65 0.85 -3.29
CA ASN A 65 11.80 0.06 -2.08
C ASN A 65 10.53 0.16 -1.24
N ILE A 66 10.01 -0.97 -0.79
CA ILE A 66 8.74 -1.11 -0.09
C ILE A 66 8.97 -1.92 1.18
N LEU A 67 8.55 -1.40 2.33
CA LEU A 67 8.56 -2.14 3.58
C LEU A 67 7.25 -2.91 3.74
N VAL A 68 7.31 -4.23 3.70
CA VAL A 68 6.15 -5.10 3.94
C VAL A 68 6.10 -5.49 5.42
N LEU A 69 4.97 -5.21 6.06
CA LEU A 69 4.72 -5.48 7.47
C LEU A 69 3.59 -6.49 7.61
N GLY A 70 3.85 -7.62 8.24
CA GLY A 70 2.83 -8.57 8.68
C GLY A 70 2.45 -8.30 10.12
N ILE A 71 1.19 -7.93 10.35
CA ILE A 71 0.64 -7.74 11.70
C ILE A 71 -0.25 -8.92 12.08
N ASP A 72 0.05 -9.56 13.20
CA ASP A 72 -0.76 -10.64 13.78
C ASP A 72 -1.46 -10.15 15.04
N ARG A 73 -2.70 -10.61 15.24
CA ARG A 73 -3.54 -10.36 16.42
C ARG A 73 -3.62 -8.89 16.87
N THR A 74 -4.45 -8.12 16.19
CA THR A 74 -4.83 -6.77 16.63
C THR A 74 -6.28 -6.77 17.11
N PRO A 75 -6.66 -5.89 18.06
CA PRO A 75 -8.06 -5.64 18.37
C PRO A 75 -8.84 -5.28 17.09
N PRO A 76 -10.09 -5.75 16.90
CA PRO A 76 -10.87 -5.47 15.70
C PRO A 76 -10.92 -3.96 15.38
N GLY A 77 -10.59 -3.60 14.14
CA GLY A 77 -10.58 -2.20 13.69
C GLY A 77 -9.33 -1.41 14.08
N THR A 78 -8.31 -2.03 14.68
CA THR A 78 -7.03 -1.38 15.02
C THR A 78 -5.86 -2.12 14.38
N ALA A 79 -4.71 -1.45 14.31
CA ALA A 79 -3.44 -2.07 14.01
C ALA A 79 -2.52 -2.17 15.24
N ILE A 80 -3.06 -2.00 16.45
CA ILE A 80 -2.26 -2.02 17.69
C ILE A 80 -1.73 -3.44 17.92
N GLY A 81 -0.51 -3.66 17.46
CA GLY A 81 0.17 -4.96 17.47
C GLY A 81 1.62 -4.78 17.05
N ARG A 82 2.45 -5.77 17.39
CA ARG A 82 3.84 -5.84 16.92
C ARG A 82 3.87 -6.37 15.49
N SER A 83 4.76 -5.85 14.66
CA SER A 83 5.03 -6.42 13.34
C SER A 83 5.81 -7.73 13.51
N ASP A 84 5.11 -8.84 13.29
CA ASP A 84 5.68 -10.18 13.43
C ASP A 84 6.44 -10.63 12.18
N ALA A 85 6.18 -9.98 11.05
CA ALA A 85 6.98 -10.10 9.83
C ALA A 85 7.38 -8.71 9.32
N MET A 86 8.64 -8.54 8.97
CA MET A 86 9.18 -7.32 8.37
C MET A 86 10.06 -7.71 7.19
N ILE A 87 9.69 -7.27 5.98
CA ILE A 87 10.40 -7.63 4.75
C ILE A 87 10.63 -6.37 3.94
N LEU A 88 11.90 -6.06 3.70
CA LEU A 88 12.29 -4.96 2.83
C LEU A 88 12.36 -5.46 1.40
N VAL A 89 11.47 -4.96 0.55
CA VAL A 89 11.34 -5.36 -0.85
C VAL A 89 11.92 -4.26 -1.74
N THR A 90 12.72 -4.63 -2.73
CA THR A 90 13.15 -3.73 -3.79
C THR A 90 12.68 -4.25 -5.14
N VAL A 91 12.03 -3.38 -5.88
CA VAL A 91 11.61 -3.63 -7.26
C VAL A 91 12.45 -2.73 -8.16
N GLN A 92 13.16 -3.32 -9.12
CA GLN A 92 13.95 -2.59 -10.09
C GLN A 92 13.25 -2.65 -11.46
N PRO A 93 12.43 -1.66 -11.86
CA PRO A 93 11.58 -1.82 -13.04
C PRO A 93 12.32 -2.02 -14.37
N LEU A 94 13.56 -1.53 -14.47
CA LEU A 94 14.41 -1.67 -15.65
C LEU A 94 15.17 -3.01 -15.70
N LYS A 95 15.16 -3.79 -14.62
CA LYS A 95 15.81 -5.10 -14.52
C LYS A 95 14.77 -6.16 -14.17
N PRO A 96 14.89 -7.41 -14.63
CA PRO A 96 14.03 -8.50 -14.18
C PRO A 96 14.46 -8.96 -12.77
N TYR A 97 14.45 -8.06 -11.79
CA TYR A 97 14.93 -8.31 -10.43
C TYR A 97 13.98 -7.75 -9.37
N VAL A 98 13.61 -8.61 -8.44
CA VAL A 98 12.91 -8.29 -7.19
C VAL A 98 13.71 -8.87 -6.05
N GLY A 99 14.19 -8.01 -5.16
CA GLY A 99 14.88 -8.42 -3.95
C GLY A 99 13.94 -8.36 -2.75
N MET A 100 14.00 -9.35 -1.87
CA MET A 100 13.25 -9.39 -0.61
C MET A 100 14.21 -9.74 0.53
N LEU A 101 14.40 -8.83 1.47
CA LEU A 101 15.23 -9.04 2.66
C LEU A 101 14.33 -9.11 3.90
N SER A 102 14.19 -10.31 4.49
CA SER A 102 13.48 -10.45 5.76
C SER A 102 14.34 -9.97 6.93
N ILE A 103 13.76 -9.11 7.78
CA ILE A 103 14.40 -8.54 8.96
C ILE A 103 13.83 -9.22 10.23
N PRO A 104 14.67 -9.81 11.11
CA PRO A 104 14.23 -10.42 12.35
C PRO A 104 13.52 -9.41 13.24
N ARG A 105 12.38 -9.79 13.79
CA ARG A 105 11.56 -8.87 14.61
C ARG A 105 12.23 -8.46 15.93
N ASP A 106 13.14 -9.29 16.43
CA ASP A 106 13.86 -9.10 17.69
C ASP A 106 15.23 -8.41 17.49
N LEU A 107 15.51 -7.89 16.29
CA LEU A 107 16.71 -7.10 16.01
C LEU A 107 16.75 -5.85 16.89
N TRP A 108 17.84 -5.67 17.63
CA TRP A 108 18.04 -4.56 18.55
C TRP A 108 18.65 -3.37 17.83
N VAL A 109 17.89 -2.29 17.72
CA VAL A 109 18.21 -1.12 16.90
C VAL A 109 17.70 0.17 17.53
N TYR A 110 18.17 1.30 17.03
CA TYR A 110 17.66 2.60 17.44
C TYR A 110 16.27 2.85 16.84
N VAL A 111 15.26 3.08 17.70
CA VAL A 111 13.90 3.47 17.28
C VAL A 111 13.72 4.97 17.53
N PRO A 112 13.53 5.79 16.47
CA PRO A 112 13.30 7.23 16.61
C PRO A 112 12.18 7.55 17.60
N GLY A 113 12.41 8.53 18.48
CA GLY A 113 11.46 8.91 19.54
C GLY A 113 11.38 7.98 20.75
N VAL A 114 11.95 6.78 20.70
CA VAL A 114 11.90 5.78 21.78
C VAL A 114 13.29 5.46 22.36
N GLY A 115 14.31 5.36 21.51
CA GLY A 115 15.64 4.88 21.85
C GLY A 115 15.89 3.44 21.40
N GLU A 116 16.92 2.80 21.96
CA GLU A 116 17.28 1.42 21.62
C GLU A 116 16.16 0.43 22.02
N ASN A 117 15.63 -0.31 21.04
CA ASN A 117 14.61 -1.32 21.27
C ASN A 117 14.63 -2.42 20.20
N ARG A 118 13.76 -3.42 20.34
CA ARG A 118 13.50 -4.38 19.27
C ARG A 118 12.80 -3.67 18.11
N ILE A 119 13.23 -3.94 16.88
CA ILE A 119 12.72 -3.23 15.69
C ILE A 119 11.20 -3.32 15.53
N ASN A 120 10.58 -4.42 15.96
CA ASN A 120 9.12 -4.59 15.86
C ASN A 120 8.30 -3.73 16.82
N THR A 121 8.93 -3.10 17.82
CA THR A 121 8.21 -2.23 18.75
C THR A 121 7.93 -0.85 18.17
N ALA A 122 8.70 -0.41 17.16
CA ALA A 122 8.48 0.87 16.47
C ALA A 122 7.03 1.03 16.01
N HIS A 123 6.50 0.00 15.35
CA HIS A 123 5.11 -0.03 14.92
C HIS A 123 4.13 0.06 16.10
N PHE A 124 4.35 -0.76 17.12
CA PHE A 124 3.45 -0.85 18.28
C PHE A 124 3.37 0.47 19.06
N PHE A 125 4.50 1.10 19.35
CA PHE A 125 4.52 2.34 20.12
C PHE A 125 3.83 3.48 19.36
N ALA A 126 4.20 3.71 18.10
CA ALA A 126 3.62 4.78 17.31
C ALA A 126 2.11 4.59 17.06
N GLU A 127 1.67 3.36 16.77
CA GLU A 127 0.25 3.06 16.58
C GLU A 127 -0.56 3.21 17.88
N SER A 128 0.04 2.95 19.04
CA SER A 128 -0.60 3.12 20.34
C SER A 128 -0.74 4.59 20.74
N GLU A 129 0.18 5.44 20.32
CA GLU A 129 0.11 6.89 20.54
C GLU A 129 -0.84 7.57 19.56
N HIS A 130 -0.72 7.25 18.27
CA HIS A 130 -1.52 7.83 17.20
C HIS A 130 -1.87 6.77 16.16
N LEU A 131 -3.17 6.45 16.05
CA LEU A 131 -3.68 5.47 15.09
C LEU A 131 -3.26 5.85 13.65
N GLY A 132 -2.73 4.87 12.91
CA GLY A 132 -2.21 5.04 11.56
C GLY A 132 -0.72 5.36 11.46
N MET A 133 -0.04 5.72 12.56
CA MET A 133 1.38 6.10 12.52
C MET A 133 2.35 4.91 12.62
N GLY A 134 1.87 3.71 12.95
CA GLY A 134 2.73 2.54 13.19
C GLY A 134 3.59 2.16 11.99
N ALA A 135 3.01 2.13 10.79
CA ALA A 135 3.76 1.76 9.59
C ALA A 135 4.84 2.80 9.22
N ALA A 136 4.53 4.09 9.39
CA ALA A 136 5.49 5.17 9.15
C ALA A 136 6.69 5.11 10.12
N ALA A 137 6.44 4.84 11.40
CA ALA A 137 7.51 4.69 12.40
C ALA A 137 8.41 3.47 12.11
N ALA A 138 7.83 2.36 11.64
CA ALA A 138 8.60 1.20 11.21
C ALA A 138 9.47 1.51 9.98
N VAL A 139 8.93 2.27 9.02
CA VAL A 139 9.69 2.77 7.86
C VAL A 139 10.86 3.63 8.32
N GLU A 140 10.62 4.63 9.16
CA GLU A 140 11.66 5.53 9.67
C GLU A 140 12.75 4.78 10.43
N THR A 141 12.37 3.79 11.24
CA THR A 141 13.30 2.92 11.97
C THR A 141 14.18 2.13 11.00
N VAL A 142 13.60 1.53 9.95
CA VAL A 142 14.39 0.80 8.94
C VAL A 142 15.32 1.75 8.19
N GLN A 143 14.84 2.91 7.74
CA GLN A 143 15.68 3.89 7.04
C GLN A 143 16.86 4.34 7.91
N THR A 144 16.61 4.66 9.17
CA THR A 144 17.62 5.18 10.10
C THR A 144 18.75 4.19 10.35
N ASN A 145 18.42 2.90 10.50
CA ASN A 145 19.42 1.89 10.88
C ASN A 145 20.08 1.22 9.67
N PHE A 146 19.34 1.03 8.58
CA PHE A 146 19.83 0.31 7.41
C PHE A 146 20.40 1.24 6.33
N GLY A 147 20.15 2.55 6.41
CA GLY A 147 20.59 3.50 5.39
C GLY A 147 19.93 3.30 4.01
N VAL A 148 18.84 2.53 3.96
CA VAL A 148 18.09 2.27 2.73
C VAL A 148 16.90 3.21 2.64
N ASP A 149 16.72 3.87 1.50
CA ASP A 149 15.55 4.72 1.23
C ASP A 149 14.32 3.84 1.03
N VAL A 150 13.33 3.96 1.92
CA VAL A 150 12.07 3.23 1.85
C VAL A 150 10.99 4.18 1.34
N HIS A 151 10.43 3.90 0.17
CA HIS A 151 9.52 4.81 -0.51
C HIS A 151 8.07 4.60 -0.07
N TYR A 152 7.72 3.34 0.16
CA TYR A 152 6.37 2.94 0.50
C TYR A 152 6.36 1.86 1.57
N PHE A 153 5.21 1.68 2.21
CA PHE A 153 4.94 0.54 3.05
C PHE A 153 3.71 -0.22 2.57
N LEU A 154 3.63 -1.48 2.96
CA LEU A 154 2.48 -2.34 2.77
C LEU A 154 2.28 -3.14 4.05
N ARG A 155 1.24 -2.82 4.81
CA ARG A 155 0.87 -3.47 6.07
C ARG A 155 -0.28 -4.43 5.82
N ILE A 156 -0.08 -5.72 6.06
CA ILE A 156 -1.08 -6.77 5.80
C ILE A 156 -1.53 -7.40 7.12
N GLN A 157 -2.85 -7.54 7.26
CA GLN A 157 -3.45 -8.36 8.32
C GLN A 157 -3.49 -9.83 7.87
N PHE A 158 -3.03 -10.74 8.73
CA PHE A 158 -2.96 -12.17 8.40
C PHE A 158 -4.29 -12.80 8.00
N ASP A 159 -5.41 -12.33 8.55
CA ASP A 159 -6.73 -12.87 8.21
C ASP A 159 -7.13 -12.53 6.76
N GLY A 160 -6.60 -11.41 6.21
CA GLY A 160 -6.77 -11.04 4.81
C GLY A 160 -5.94 -11.88 3.84
N LEU A 161 -4.86 -12.53 4.31
CA LEU A 161 -4.07 -13.45 3.48
C LEU A 161 -4.83 -14.72 3.12
N GLN A 162 -5.71 -15.21 4.01
CA GLN A 162 -6.55 -16.37 3.70
C GLN A 162 -7.42 -16.10 2.47
N ALA A 163 -8.13 -14.97 2.47
CA ALA A 163 -9.02 -14.60 1.38
C ALA A 163 -8.25 -14.40 0.06
N LEU A 164 -7.04 -13.84 0.12
CA LEU A 164 -6.17 -13.71 -1.05
C LEU A 164 -5.84 -15.07 -1.67
N VAL A 165 -5.42 -16.03 -0.86
CA VAL A 165 -5.06 -17.38 -1.34
C VAL A 165 -6.28 -18.09 -1.93
N ASP A 166 -7.44 -17.95 -1.31
CA ASP A 166 -8.69 -18.51 -1.83
C ASP A 166 -9.08 -17.85 -3.18
N ALA A 167 -8.91 -16.54 -3.32
CA ALA A 167 -9.13 -15.81 -4.58
C ALA A 167 -8.17 -16.24 -5.71
N LEU A 168 -6.95 -16.66 -5.35
CA LEU A 168 -5.96 -17.23 -6.28
C LEU A 168 -6.19 -18.72 -6.57
N ASP A 169 -7.26 -19.32 -6.05
CA ASP A 169 -7.57 -20.75 -6.20
C ASP A 169 -6.42 -21.62 -5.66
N GLY A 170 -5.93 -21.23 -4.48
CA GLY A 170 -4.81 -21.86 -3.79
C GLY A 170 -3.43 -21.45 -4.28
N ILE A 171 -2.42 -21.77 -3.47
CA ILE A 171 -0.99 -21.57 -3.77
C ILE A 171 -0.23 -22.89 -3.64
N LEU A 172 0.82 -23.06 -4.46
CA LEU A 172 1.68 -24.23 -4.41
C LEU A 172 2.96 -23.90 -3.63
N ILE A 173 3.17 -24.56 -2.50
CA ILE A 173 4.41 -24.47 -1.73
C ILE A 173 5.21 -25.76 -1.95
N GLU A 174 6.47 -25.60 -2.31
CA GLU A 174 7.42 -26.71 -2.46
C GLU A 174 8.41 -26.66 -1.29
N LEU A 175 8.45 -27.74 -0.52
CA LEU A 175 9.32 -27.89 0.65
C LEU A 175 10.47 -28.84 0.30
N GLU A 176 11.70 -28.37 0.41
CA GLU A 176 12.90 -29.20 0.19
C GLU A 176 13.08 -30.26 1.30
N GLY A 177 12.67 -29.92 2.53
CA GLY A 177 12.75 -30.78 3.70
C GLY A 177 11.44 -30.82 4.50
N PRO A 178 11.27 -31.81 5.40
CA PRO A 178 10.11 -31.86 6.27
C PRO A 178 10.14 -30.70 7.27
N THR A 179 8.98 -30.13 7.54
CA THR A 179 8.74 -29.21 8.66
C THR A 179 8.08 -29.96 9.81
N ALA A 180 7.84 -29.29 10.94
CA ALA A 180 7.10 -29.86 12.07
C ALA A 180 5.68 -30.34 11.72
N ILE A 181 5.13 -29.89 10.58
CA ILE A 181 3.72 -30.09 10.22
C ILE A 181 3.50 -30.69 8.83
N LEU A 182 4.50 -30.65 7.95
CA LEU A 182 4.39 -31.09 6.56
C LEU A 182 5.64 -31.85 6.15
N SER A 183 5.48 -32.91 5.37
CA SER A 183 6.60 -33.60 4.73
C SER A 183 7.26 -32.74 3.65
N ALA A 184 8.47 -33.10 3.24
CA ALA A 184 9.05 -32.59 2.01
C ALA A 184 8.12 -32.85 0.81
N GLY A 185 8.21 -32.01 -0.22
CA GLY A 185 7.43 -32.12 -1.45
C GLY A 185 6.51 -30.93 -1.72
N ARG A 186 5.61 -31.12 -2.69
CA ARG A 186 4.70 -30.09 -3.21
C ARG A 186 3.34 -30.15 -2.52
N HIS A 187 2.90 -29.04 -1.97
CA HIS A 187 1.66 -28.90 -1.24
C HIS A 187 0.80 -27.80 -1.86
N LEU A 188 -0.36 -28.16 -2.39
CA LEU A 188 -1.37 -27.17 -2.78
C LEU A 188 -2.16 -26.76 -1.55
N MET A 189 -2.06 -25.49 -1.17
CA MET A 189 -2.69 -24.94 0.02
C MET A 189 -3.81 -23.99 -0.35
N ASN A 190 -4.99 -24.20 0.23
CA ASN A 190 -6.04 -23.17 0.30
C ASN A 190 -5.70 -22.14 1.39
N GLY A 191 -6.50 -21.09 1.53
CA GLY A 191 -6.22 -20.00 2.44
C GLY A 191 -6.13 -20.43 3.91
N LYS A 192 -6.97 -21.37 4.35
CA LYS A 192 -6.92 -21.90 5.71
C LYS A 192 -5.61 -22.64 5.99
N THR A 193 -5.20 -23.53 5.08
CA THR A 193 -3.96 -24.30 5.23
C THR A 193 -2.73 -23.41 5.11
N ALA A 194 -2.74 -22.44 4.19
CA ALA A 194 -1.66 -21.47 4.01
C ALA A 194 -1.50 -20.56 5.25
N LEU A 195 -2.60 -20.10 5.83
CA LEU A 195 -2.58 -19.31 7.06
C LEU A 195 -2.05 -20.13 8.25
N ALA A 196 -2.45 -21.40 8.36
CA ALA A 196 -1.92 -22.31 9.38
C ALA A 196 -0.41 -22.54 9.21
N PHE A 197 0.07 -22.64 7.96
CA PHE A 197 1.49 -22.80 7.64
C PHE A 197 2.33 -21.60 8.10
N ILE A 198 1.89 -20.36 7.81
CA ILE A 198 2.63 -19.15 8.21
C ILE A 198 2.54 -18.87 9.72
N ARG A 199 1.45 -19.26 10.39
CA ARG A 199 1.24 -19.05 11.84
C ARG A 199 1.84 -20.14 12.71
N ASP A 200 2.32 -21.25 12.14
CA ASP A 200 2.86 -22.35 12.94
C ASP A 200 4.15 -21.93 13.68
N ARG A 201 4.18 -22.22 14.99
CA ARG A 201 5.27 -21.87 15.92
C ARG A 201 5.92 -23.10 16.56
N ARG A 202 5.48 -24.31 16.19
CA ARG A 202 5.92 -25.54 16.86
C ARG A 202 7.33 -25.90 16.43
N GLY A 203 8.23 -25.97 17.41
CA GLY A 203 9.61 -26.43 17.22
C GLY A 203 10.47 -25.54 16.30
N SER A 204 10.04 -24.31 16.02
CA SER A 204 10.69 -23.42 15.05
C SER A 204 11.20 -22.15 15.74
N ASP A 205 12.49 -21.87 15.59
CA ASP A 205 13.07 -20.55 15.87
C ASP A 205 12.48 -19.48 14.93
N ASP A 206 12.63 -18.19 15.28
CA ASP A 206 12.07 -17.07 14.53
C ASP A 206 12.56 -17.05 13.06
N PHE A 207 13.81 -17.46 12.82
CA PHE A 207 14.37 -17.61 11.47
C PHE A 207 13.57 -18.58 10.57
N PHE A 208 13.08 -19.69 11.13
CA PHE A 208 12.25 -20.63 10.37
C PHE A 208 10.87 -20.02 10.04
N ARG A 209 10.36 -19.13 10.90
CA ARG A 209 9.12 -18.39 10.59
C ARG A 209 9.33 -17.41 9.44
N MET A 210 10.48 -16.73 9.42
CA MET A 210 10.86 -15.83 8.33
C MET A 210 11.01 -16.60 7.01
N GLU A 211 11.62 -17.80 7.04
CA GLU A 211 11.74 -18.69 5.89
C GLU A 211 10.37 -19.11 5.34
N ARG A 212 9.43 -19.52 6.20
CA ARG A 212 8.05 -19.84 5.79
C ARG A 212 7.33 -18.65 5.17
N GLY A 213 7.55 -17.44 5.71
CA GLY A 213 7.02 -16.21 5.13
C GLY A 213 7.55 -15.96 3.72
N GLN A 214 8.86 -16.16 3.50
CA GLN A 214 9.49 -16.06 2.18
C GLN A 214 8.94 -17.11 1.20
N LEU A 215 8.80 -18.37 1.64
CA LEU A 215 8.20 -19.44 0.84
C LEU A 215 6.76 -19.10 0.46
N PHE A 216 5.98 -18.55 1.39
CA PHE A 216 4.60 -18.11 1.13
C PHE A 216 4.56 -17.00 0.07
N ILE A 217 5.37 -15.94 0.21
CA ILE A 217 5.39 -14.84 -0.75
C ILE A 217 5.84 -15.34 -2.12
N LYS A 218 6.89 -16.16 -2.19
CA LYS A 218 7.36 -16.78 -3.43
C LYS A 218 6.26 -17.62 -4.08
N ALA A 219 5.51 -18.40 -3.32
CA ALA A 219 4.38 -19.19 -3.82
C ALA A 219 3.25 -18.31 -4.37
N VAL A 220 2.92 -17.19 -3.69
CA VAL A 220 1.94 -16.21 -4.18
C VAL A 220 2.42 -15.55 -5.49
N LEU A 221 3.69 -15.12 -5.54
CA LEU A 221 4.27 -14.51 -6.74
C LEU A 221 4.29 -15.49 -7.92
N ASN A 222 4.72 -16.73 -7.70
CA ASN A 222 4.68 -17.79 -8.70
C ASN A 222 3.25 -18.07 -9.17
N ARG A 223 2.27 -18.03 -8.25
CA ARG A 223 0.86 -18.23 -8.60
C ARG A 223 0.36 -17.10 -9.48
N ILE A 224 0.68 -15.84 -9.19
CA ILE A 224 0.27 -14.68 -10.02
C ILE A 224 0.88 -14.75 -11.44
N GLN A 225 2.07 -15.33 -11.58
CA GLN A 225 2.71 -15.54 -12.88
C GLN A 225 2.06 -16.66 -13.71
N ASP A 226 1.20 -17.52 -13.13
CA ASP A 226 0.48 -18.57 -13.85
C ASP A 226 -0.67 -17.97 -14.70
N PRO A 227 -0.64 -18.09 -16.04
CA PRO A 227 -1.70 -17.57 -16.90
C PRO A 227 -3.10 -18.12 -16.56
N ARG A 228 -3.18 -19.28 -15.92
CA ARG A 228 -4.45 -19.91 -15.52
C ARG A 228 -5.20 -19.12 -14.45
N VAL A 229 -4.51 -18.29 -13.64
CA VAL A 229 -5.17 -17.45 -12.63
C VAL A 229 -5.45 -16.04 -13.08
N TRP A 230 -5.01 -15.62 -14.26
CA TRP A 230 -5.19 -14.25 -14.74
C TRP A 230 -6.64 -13.75 -14.72
N PRO A 231 -7.65 -14.58 -15.07
CA PRO A 231 -9.06 -14.18 -14.93
C PRO A 231 -9.48 -13.86 -13.48
N ARG A 232 -8.76 -14.38 -12.47
CA ARG A 232 -9.04 -14.19 -11.05
C ARG A 232 -8.25 -13.06 -10.42
N LEU A 233 -7.21 -12.55 -11.09
CA LEU A 233 -6.38 -11.45 -10.58
C LEU A 233 -7.18 -10.20 -10.18
N PRO A 234 -8.26 -9.79 -10.88
CA PRO A 234 -9.09 -8.67 -10.42
C PRO A 234 -9.70 -8.90 -9.04
N VAL A 235 -10.20 -10.11 -8.77
CA VAL A 235 -10.78 -10.48 -7.47
C VAL A 235 -9.70 -10.58 -6.42
N ALA A 236 -8.57 -11.24 -6.74
CA ALA A 236 -7.44 -11.36 -5.83
C ALA A 236 -6.87 -9.99 -5.45
N LEU A 237 -6.77 -9.06 -6.40
CA LEU A 237 -6.34 -7.68 -6.14
C LEU A 237 -7.33 -6.95 -5.24
N ALA A 238 -8.63 -7.05 -5.50
CA ALA A 238 -9.65 -6.44 -4.65
C ALA A 238 -9.56 -6.95 -3.20
N THR A 239 -9.43 -8.27 -3.02
CA THR A 239 -9.24 -8.89 -1.70
C THR A 239 -7.95 -8.42 -1.02
N LEU A 240 -6.85 -8.36 -1.77
CA LEU A 240 -5.57 -7.86 -1.27
C LEU A 240 -5.69 -6.39 -0.81
N THR A 241 -6.31 -5.53 -1.62
CA THR A 241 -6.50 -4.11 -1.28
C THR A 241 -7.39 -3.89 -0.07
N ALA A 242 -8.38 -4.76 0.15
CA ALA A 242 -9.23 -4.72 1.34
C ALA A 242 -8.52 -5.23 2.61
N ALA A 243 -7.50 -6.07 2.44
CA ALA A 243 -6.72 -6.69 3.51
C ALA A 243 -5.47 -5.91 3.92
N MET A 244 -5.09 -4.90 3.14
CA MET A 244 -3.86 -4.14 3.35
C MET A 244 -4.14 -2.67 3.72
N ASP A 245 -3.15 -2.07 4.34
CA ASP A 245 -2.98 -0.63 4.47
C ASP A 245 -1.65 -0.23 3.82
N THR A 246 -1.65 0.83 3.02
CA THR A 246 -0.50 1.21 2.19
C THR A 246 -0.54 2.68 1.79
N ASN A 247 0.64 3.28 1.63
CA ASN A 247 0.81 4.58 0.99
C ASN A 247 1.23 4.48 -0.48
N ILE A 248 1.21 3.28 -1.10
CA ILE A 248 1.48 3.11 -2.53
C ILE A 248 0.32 3.73 -3.32
N PRO A 249 0.58 4.75 -4.14
CA PRO A 249 -0.50 5.40 -4.84
C PRO A 249 -1.08 4.50 -5.95
N PRO A 250 -2.40 4.58 -6.25
CA PRO A 250 -3.08 3.73 -7.22
C PRO A 250 -2.38 3.65 -8.60
N TRP A 251 -1.82 4.75 -9.08
CA TRP A 251 -1.13 4.80 -10.38
C TRP A 251 0.21 4.05 -10.42
N LYS A 252 0.81 3.72 -9.28
CA LYS A 252 2.07 2.96 -9.21
C LYS A 252 1.85 1.46 -9.34
N TRP A 253 0.69 0.95 -8.95
CA TRP A 253 0.35 -0.49 -8.98
C TRP A 253 0.53 -1.15 -10.34
N PRO A 254 0.09 -0.57 -11.47
CA PRO A 254 0.35 -1.15 -12.79
C PRO A 254 1.85 -1.32 -13.08
N SER A 255 2.69 -0.35 -12.70
CA SER A 255 4.13 -0.42 -12.91
C SER A 255 4.80 -1.52 -12.07
N LEU A 256 4.37 -1.68 -10.82
CA LEU A 256 4.85 -2.74 -9.93
C LEU A 256 4.39 -4.11 -10.43
N GLY A 257 3.11 -4.24 -10.82
CA GLY A 257 2.57 -5.48 -11.39
C GLY A 257 3.30 -5.91 -12.66
N LEU A 258 3.57 -4.97 -13.57
CA LEU A 258 4.33 -5.25 -14.78
C LEU A 258 5.79 -5.65 -14.48
N ALA A 259 6.45 -4.99 -13.52
CA ALA A 259 7.78 -5.38 -13.08
C ALA A 259 7.79 -6.81 -12.51
N LEU A 260 6.83 -7.15 -11.65
CA LEU A 260 6.67 -8.50 -11.09
C LEU A 260 6.44 -9.58 -12.16
N LEU A 261 5.63 -9.27 -13.18
CA LEU A 261 5.39 -10.19 -14.31
C LEU A 261 6.64 -10.38 -15.18
N ARG A 262 7.51 -9.37 -15.28
CA ARG A 262 8.74 -9.41 -16.09
C ARG A 262 9.89 -10.15 -15.41
N VAL A 263 9.92 -10.19 -14.09
CA VAL A 263 10.99 -10.82 -13.28
C VAL A 263 11.09 -12.33 -13.51
N GLY A 264 9.97 -12.98 -13.84
CA GLY A 264 9.90 -14.44 -14.00
C GLY A 264 10.21 -15.21 -12.71
N PRO A 265 10.25 -16.55 -12.75
CA PRO A 265 10.45 -17.38 -11.55
C PRO A 265 11.88 -17.29 -10.96
N GLY A 266 12.87 -16.91 -11.76
CA GLY A 266 14.29 -16.88 -11.38
C GLY A 266 14.83 -15.51 -10.96
N GLY A 267 14.06 -14.43 -11.15
CA GLY A 267 14.50 -13.07 -10.80
C GLY A 267 14.10 -12.60 -9.39
N ILE A 268 13.50 -13.49 -8.58
CA ILE A 268 13.11 -13.23 -7.20
C ILE A 268 14.26 -13.68 -6.29
N ASP A 269 15.01 -12.72 -5.76
CA ASP A 269 16.08 -12.94 -4.78
C ASP A 269 15.51 -12.74 -3.37
N ALA A 270 15.40 -13.82 -2.60
CA ALA A 270 14.86 -13.82 -1.25
C ALA A 270 15.98 -14.15 -0.25
N ARG A 271 16.32 -13.19 0.60
CA ARG A 271 17.34 -13.31 1.64
C ARG A 271 16.76 -13.01 3.01
N ILE A 272 17.45 -13.50 4.04
CA ILE A 272 17.08 -13.36 5.44
C ILE A 272 18.30 -12.81 6.15
N ILE A 273 18.14 -11.84 7.05
CA ILE A 273 19.20 -11.51 8.01
C ILE A 273 19.25 -12.66 9.01
N GLY A 274 20.06 -13.68 8.69
CA GLY A 274 20.19 -14.94 9.40
C GLY A 274 21.12 -14.87 10.61
N ARG A 275 21.35 -16.03 11.21
CA ARG A 275 22.16 -16.19 12.44
C ARG A 275 23.61 -15.74 12.26
N GLU A 276 24.11 -15.81 11.04
CA GLU A 276 25.44 -15.38 10.63
C GLU A 276 25.61 -13.85 10.61
N MET A 277 24.50 -13.11 10.57
CA MET A 277 24.46 -11.65 10.52
C MET A 277 24.05 -11.00 11.84
N VAL A 278 23.80 -11.79 12.89
CA VAL A 278 23.34 -11.29 14.20
C VAL A 278 24.01 -12.02 15.35
N ARG A 279 24.08 -11.35 16.51
CA ARG A 279 24.58 -11.94 17.76
C ARG A 279 23.51 -11.84 18.83
N GLY A 280 23.12 -12.98 19.40
CA GLY A 280 22.19 -13.00 20.51
C GLY A 280 22.83 -12.38 21.77
N PHE A 281 22.11 -11.50 22.45
CA PHE A 281 22.52 -10.99 23.76
C PHE A 281 21.30 -10.72 24.65
N THR A 282 21.57 -10.53 25.94
CA THR A 282 20.54 -10.19 26.94
C THR A 282 20.75 -8.73 27.35
N THR A 283 19.70 -7.92 27.24
CA THR A 283 19.74 -6.53 27.69
C THR A 283 19.91 -6.44 29.21
N GLN A 284 20.27 -5.26 29.73
CA GLN A 284 20.33 -5.03 31.18
C GLN A 284 18.99 -5.30 31.89
N GLN A 285 17.88 -5.23 31.16
CA GLN A 285 16.53 -5.49 31.65
C GLN A 285 16.12 -6.98 31.53
N GLY A 286 17.03 -7.86 31.11
CA GLY A 286 16.79 -9.30 31.02
C GLY A 286 16.11 -9.76 29.71
N ALA A 287 15.93 -8.88 28.72
CA ALA A 287 15.31 -9.26 27.46
C ALA A 287 16.33 -9.89 26.51
N GLN A 288 16.03 -11.07 25.95
CA GLN A 288 16.83 -11.68 24.88
C GLN A 288 16.54 -10.98 23.55
N VAL A 289 17.58 -10.56 22.85
CA VAL A 289 17.50 -9.74 21.62
C VAL A 289 18.64 -10.09 20.67
N LEU A 290 18.55 -9.62 19.42
CA LEU A 290 19.55 -9.87 18.38
C LEU A 290 20.31 -8.58 18.04
N ALA A 291 21.59 -8.49 18.40
CA ALA A 291 22.44 -7.39 17.95
C ALA A 291 22.79 -7.58 16.47
N PRO A 292 22.62 -6.56 15.61
CA PRO A 292 23.05 -6.62 14.21
C PRO A 292 24.58 -6.67 14.09
N ASP A 293 25.09 -7.53 13.22
CA ASP A 293 26.46 -7.47 12.73
C ASP A 293 26.48 -6.71 11.40
N TRP A 294 26.63 -5.39 11.48
CA TRP A 294 26.60 -4.51 10.30
C TRP A 294 27.70 -4.84 9.28
N SER A 295 28.81 -5.45 9.70
CA SER A 295 29.87 -5.87 8.77
C SER A 295 29.42 -6.99 7.83
N ALA A 296 28.47 -7.82 8.28
CA ALA A 296 27.86 -8.88 7.50
C ALA A 296 26.57 -8.43 6.79
N ILE A 297 25.81 -7.52 7.40
CA ILE A 297 24.54 -7.00 6.84
C ILE A 297 24.79 -6.01 5.68
N ASN A 298 25.71 -5.07 5.84
CA ASN A 298 25.92 -3.99 4.86
C ASN A 298 26.25 -4.49 3.44
N PRO A 299 27.10 -5.53 3.23
CA PRO A 299 27.32 -6.09 1.90
C PRO A 299 26.02 -6.56 1.22
N VAL A 300 25.10 -7.16 1.98
CA VAL A 300 23.79 -7.59 1.47
C VAL A 300 22.93 -6.39 1.09
N LEU A 301 22.97 -5.31 1.88
CA LEU A 301 22.24 -4.08 1.58
C LEU A 301 22.75 -3.43 0.29
N VAL A 302 24.07 -3.31 0.14
CA VAL A 302 24.69 -2.74 -1.06
C VAL A 302 24.36 -3.59 -2.29
N GLU A 303 24.43 -4.91 -2.18
CA GLU A 303 24.14 -5.81 -3.30
C GLU A 303 22.66 -5.72 -3.74
N MET A 304 21.72 -5.77 -2.80
CA MET A 304 20.30 -5.83 -3.11
C MET A 304 19.71 -4.45 -3.43
N PHE A 305 20.07 -3.43 -2.64
CA PHE A 305 19.46 -2.09 -2.64
C PHE A 305 20.35 -1.00 -3.22
N GLY A 306 21.62 -1.31 -3.53
CA GLY A 306 22.59 -0.36 -4.10
C GLY A 306 22.87 0.84 -3.20
N GLN A 307 22.71 0.66 -1.88
CA GLN A 307 22.86 1.67 -0.83
C GLN A 307 23.67 1.05 0.31
#